data_AF-A0A376ZVQ2-F1
#
_entry.id   AF-A0A376ZVQ2-F1
#
_cell.length_a   1.000
_cell.length_b   1.000
_cell.length_c   1.000
_cell.angle_alpha   90.00
_cell.angle_beta   90.00
_cell.angle_gamma   90.00
#
_symmetry.space_group_name_H-M   'P 1'
#
loop_
_entity.id
_entity.type
_entity.pdbx_description
1 polymer ?
#
loop_
_entity_poly.entity_id
_entity_poly.type
_entity_poly.pdbx_seq_one_letter_code
_entity_poly.pdbx_strand_id
1 'polypeptide(L)'
;MKRHLNTSYRLVWNHITGTLVVASELARSRGKRAGVAIALSLAAVTSVPVVAADTVVQAGETVSGGTLTNHDNQIVLGTANGMTISSGLEYGPDNEANTGGQWIQNGGIANNTTVTGGGLQRVNAGGSVSDTVISAGGGQSLQGQAVNTTLNGGKQWVHEGGIATGTVINEKGWQAVNPAQWQPTRL
;
A
#
# COMPACT_ATOMS: atom_id res chain seq x y z
N MET A 1 21.75 -26.76 44.51
CA MET A 1 20.77 -27.64 43.81
C MET A 1 19.99 -26.80 42.80
N LYS A 2 20.22 -26.98 41.49
CA LYS A 2 19.44 -26.30 40.44
C LYS A 2 18.12 -27.07 40.25
N ARG A 3 16.98 -26.43 40.55
CA ARG A 3 15.65 -26.97 40.23
C ARG A 3 15.37 -26.72 38.76
N HIS A 4 15.27 -27.78 37.97
CA HIS A 4 14.73 -27.72 36.61
C HIS A 4 13.22 -27.45 36.70
N LEU A 5 12.78 -26.28 36.25
CA LEU A 5 11.37 -26.00 35.95
C LEU A 5 11.15 -26.36 34.49
N ASN A 6 10.43 -27.45 34.23
CA ASN A 6 9.91 -27.72 32.89
C ASN A 6 8.72 -26.77 32.67
N THR A 7 8.94 -25.66 31.98
CA THR A 7 7.84 -24.80 31.54
C THR A 7 7.43 -25.23 30.13
N SER A 8 6.26 -25.87 30.02
CA SER A 8 5.64 -26.13 28.73
C SER A 8 4.85 -24.89 28.29
N TYR A 9 5.16 -24.37 27.11
CA TYR A 9 4.39 -23.30 26.47
C TYR A 9 3.58 -23.90 25.32
N ARG A 10 2.35 -23.42 25.12
CA ARG A 10 1.61 -23.67 23.88
C ARG A 10 1.28 -22.34 23.21
N LEU A 11 1.34 -22.32 21.88
CA LEU A 11 0.81 -21.21 21.10
C LEU A 11 -0.68 -21.46 20.87
N VAL A 12 -1.52 -20.51 21.23
CA VAL A 12 -2.97 -20.56 21.02
C VAL A 12 -3.34 -19.46 20.04
N TRP A 13 -4.07 -19.82 18.99
CA TRP A 13 -4.62 -18.85 18.05
C TRP A 13 -5.79 -18.09 18.69
N ASN A 14 -5.70 -16.75 18.72
CA ASN A 14 -6.79 -15.91 19.18
C ASN A 14 -7.62 -15.42 17.98
N HIS A 15 -8.86 -15.91 17.88
CA HIS A 15 -9.78 -15.55 16.80
C HIS A 15 -10.30 -14.10 16.87
N ILE A 16 -10.15 -13.41 17.99
CA ILE A 16 -10.55 -11.99 18.15
C ILE A 16 -9.44 -11.07 17.66
N THR A 17 -8.18 -11.38 17.97
CA THR A 17 -7.03 -10.50 17.68
C THR A 17 -6.20 -10.94 16.48
N GLY A 18 -6.53 -12.05 15.83
CA GLY A 18 -5.82 -12.55 14.64
C GLY A 18 -4.34 -12.87 14.88
N THR A 19 -3.97 -13.21 16.11
CA THR A 19 -2.57 -13.37 16.53
C THR A 19 -2.38 -14.66 17.34
N LEU A 20 -1.19 -15.26 17.25
CA LEU A 20 -0.77 -16.36 18.13
C LEU A 20 -0.38 -15.79 19.48
N VAL A 21 -1.03 -16.25 20.54
CA VAL A 21 -0.74 -15.87 21.92
C VAL A 21 -0.03 -17.03 22.62
N VAL A 22 1.06 -16.74 23.33
CA VAL A 22 1.73 -17.73 24.17
C VAL A 22 0.89 -17.94 25.43
N ALA A 23 0.28 -19.11 25.57
CA ALA A 23 -0.36 -19.52 26.81
C ALA A 23 0.60 -20.42 27.59
N SER A 24 1.08 -19.94 28.74
CA SER A 24 1.79 -20.79 29.70
C SER A 24 0.76 -21.53 30.56
N GLU A 25 0.84 -22.85 30.62
CA GLU A 25 0.16 -23.60 31.68
C GLU A 25 1.11 -23.74 32.88
N LEU A 26 0.69 -23.19 34.03
CA LEU A 26 1.44 -23.32 35.28
C LEU A 26 1.38 -24.77 35.76
N ALA A 27 2.42 -25.56 35.48
CA ALA A 27 2.55 -26.91 36.04
C ALA A 27 2.68 -26.81 37.57
N ARG A 28 1.69 -27.34 38.31
CA ARG A 28 1.66 -27.29 39.78
C ARG A 28 2.84 -28.04 40.39
N SER A 29 3.76 -27.31 41.02
CA SER A 29 4.60 -27.84 42.09
C SER A 29 4.01 -27.38 43.43
N ARG A 30 3.36 -28.31 44.15
CA ARG A 30 2.99 -28.25 45.58
C ARG A 30 2.84 -26.85 46.19
N GLY A 31 1.60 -26.36 46.14
CA GLY A 31 1.00 -25.49 47.17
C GLY A 31 1.80 -24.26 47.59
N LYS A 32 1.69 -23.17 46.81
CA LYS A 32 1.61 -21.76 47.27
C LYS A 32 1.34 -20.89 46.04
N ARG A 33 0.29 -20.06 46.11
CA ARG A 33 -0.11 -19.14 45.03
C ARG A 33 0.95 -18.04 44.91
N ALA A 34 1.58 -17.90 43.75
CA ALA A 34 2.46 -16.78 43.42
C ALA A 34 1.99 -16.18 42.09
N GLY A 35 1.98 -14.85 42.03
CA GLY A 35 1.27 -14.02 41.06
C GLY A 35 1.59 -14.28 39.59
N VAL A 36 0.60 -13.97 38.77
CA VAL A 36 0.65 -14.01 37.30
C VAL A 36 1.71 -13.02 36.82
N ALA A 37 2.81 -13.52 36.25
CA ALA A 37 3.75 -12.71 35.50
C ALA A 37 3.30 -12.75 34.03
N ILE A 38 2.79 -11.63 33.52
CA ILE A 38 2.53 -11.43 32.09
C ILE A 38 3.89 -11.16 31.43
N ALA A 39 4.42 -12.15 30.70
CA ALA A 39 5.65 -11.98 29.94
C ALA A 39 5.36 -11.28 28.61
N LEU A 40 6.11 -10.22 28.32
CA LEU A 40 6.16 -9.51 27.03
C LEU A 40 6.44 -10.49 25.89
N SER A 41 5.51 -10.61 24.94
CA SER A 41 5.73 -11.34 23.69
C SER A 41 6.27 -10.40 22.60
N LEU A 42 7.50 -10.67 22.15
CA LEU A 42 8.05 -10.12 20.91
C LEU A 42 7.32 -10.79 19.73
N ALA A 43 6.46 -10.06 19.04
CA ALA A 43 5.76 -10.56 17.86
C ALA A 43 6.70 -10.50 16.65
N ALA A 44 7.25 -11.64 16.24
CA ALA A 44 7.75 -11.79 14.88
C ALA A 44 6.53 -11.89 13.96
N VAL A 45 6.22 -10.80 13.24
CA VAL A 45 5.12 -10.76 12.29
C VAL A 45 5.52 -11.58 11.07
N THR A 46 5.16 -12.87 11.05
CA THR A 46 5.14 -13.63 9.81
C THR A 46 3.87 -13.25 9.08
N SER A 47 3.97 -12.45 8.02
CA SER A 47 2.85 -12.04 7.19
C SER A 47 2.09 -13.27 6.68
N VAL A 48 0.88 -13.47 7.19
CA VAL A 48 -0.08 -14.41 6.63
C VAL A 48 -0.57 -13.80 5.30
N PRO A 49 -0.71 -14.57 4.20
CA PRO A 49 -1.33 -14.04 3.00
C PRO A 49 -2.80 -13.70 3.31
N VAL A 50 -3.08 -12.41 3.44
CA VAL A 50 -4.44 -11.87 3.60
C VAL A 50 -5.14 -11.99 2.24
N VAL A 51 -6.29 -12.66 2.26
CA VAL A 51 -7.26 -12.64 1.16
C VAL A 51 -7.82 -11.21 1.08
N ALA A 52 -7.52 -10.53 -0.04
CA ALA A 52 -8.24 -9.38 -0.60
C ALA A 52 -8.86 -8.39 0.41
N ALA A 53 -8.02 -7.75 1.22
CA ALA A 53 -8.40 -6.51 1.88
C ALA A 53 -7.47 -5.41 1.35
N ASP A 54 -8.05 -4.30 0.94
CA ASP A 54 -7.33 -3.08 0.60
C ASP A 54 -6.27 -2.78 1.65
N THR A 55 -5.00 -2.66 1.22
CA THR A 55 -3.91 -2.31 2.12
C THR A 55 -3.95 -0.80 2.34
N VAL A 56 -4.36 -0.36 3.53
CA VAL A 56 -4.41 1.07 3.85
C VAL A 56 -3.16 1.45 4.65
N VAL A 57 -2.34 2.34 4.08
CA VAL A 57 -1.20 2.97 4.76
C VAL A 57 -1.72 4.21 5.47
N GLN A 58 -1.85 4.15 6.79
CA GLN A 58 -2.45 5.21 7.59
C GLN A 58 -1.55 6.45 7.67
N ALA A 59 -2.12 7.60 8.04
CA ALA A 59 -1.33 8.81 8.26
C ALA A 59 -0.26 8.58 9.34
N GLY A 60 0.99 8.97 9.05
CA GLY A 60 2.15 8.71 9.91
C GLY A 60 2.76 7.31 9.77
N GLU A 61 2.08 6.39 9.09
CA GLU A 61 2.65 5.10 8.72
C GLU A 61 3.59 5.24 7.52
N THR A 62 4.65 4.44 7.51
CA THR A 62 5.51 4.28 6.34
C THR A 62 5.61 2.80 5.98
N VAL A 63 5.27 2.48 4.74
CA VAL A 63 5.51 1.16 4.14
C VAL A 63 6.61 1.27 3.10
N SER A 64 7.37 0.21 2.90
CA SER A 64 8.48 0.18 1.95
C SER A 64 8.57 -1.16 1.24
N GLY A 65 8.63 -1.11 -0.08
CA GLY A 65 8.56 -2.28 -0.94
C GLY A 65 7.18 -2.94 -0.94
N GLY A 66 7.00 -3.87 -1.87
CA GLY A 66 5.74 -4.58 -2.09
C GLY A 66 5.35 -4.56 -3.55
N THR A 67 4.48 -5.47 -3.93
CA THR A 67 3.95 -5.56 -5.30
C THR A 67 2.43 -5.64 -5.21
N LEU A 68 1.73 -4.77 -5.95
CA LEU A 68 0.29 -4.83 -6.13
C LEU A 68 -0.02 -5.58 -7.42
N THR A 69 -0.65 -6.74 -7.31
CA THR A 69 -0.99 -7.64 -8.42
C THR A 69 -2.44 -8.09 -8.30
N ASN A 70 -3.01 -8.80 -9.28
CA ASN A 70 -4.29 -9.49 -9.10
C ASN A 70 -5.44 -8.64 -8.52
N HIS A 71 -5.53 -7.36 -8.91
CA HIS A 71 -6.48 -6.38 -8.40
C HIS A 71 -6.28 -5.97 -6.93
N ASP A 72 -5.08 -6.19 -6.36
CA ASP A 72 -4.68 -5.67 -5.05
C ASP A 72 -4.78 -4.16 -5.04
N ASN A 73 -5.43 -3.63 -4.01
CA ASN A 73 -5.58 -2.20 -3.79
C ASN A 73 -4.69 -1.72 -2.65
N GLN A 74 -3.99 -0.61 -2.85
CA GLN A 74 -3.29 0.10 -1.77
C GLN A 74 -3.78 1.54 -1.68
N ILE A 75 -4.34 1.91 -0.53
CA ILE A 75 -4.78 3.28 -0.23
C ILE A 75 -3.72 3.93 0.64
N VAL A 76 -3.15 5.04 0.20
CA VAL A 76 -2.03 5.71 0.89
C VAL A 76 -2.48 7.05 1.45
N LEU A 77 -2.59 7.12 2.79
CA LEU A 77 -2.78 8.34 3.58
C LEU A 77 -1.48 8.75 4.30
N GLY A 78 -0.54 7.81 4.47
CA GLY A 78 0.81 8.01 5.00
C GLY A 78 1.88 8.07 3.90
N THR A 79 2.95 7.29 4.05
CA THR A 79 4.06 7.22 3.07
C THR A 79 4.26 5.80 2.53
N ALA A 80 4.37 5.64 1.22
CA ALA A 80 4.70 4.37 0.57
C ALA A 80 5.94 4.51 -0.33
N ASN A 81 7.00 3.77 -0.05
CA ASN A 81 8.27 3.86 -0.79
C ASN A 81 8.54 2.59 -1.60
N GLY A 82 8.99 2.73 -2.86
CA GLY A 82 9.50 1.60 -3.65
C GLY A 82 8.45 0.54 -4.02
N MET A 83 7.18 0.94 -4.14
CA MET A 83 6.12 0.02 -4.53
C MET A 83 6.22 -0.35 -6.01
N THR A 84 5.92 -1.61 -6.34
CA THR A 84 5.70 -2.05 -7.73
C THR A 84 4.20 -2.27 -7.96
N ILE A 85 3.65 -1.71 -9.04
CA ILE A 85 2.22 -1.79 -9.36
C ILE A 85 2.06 -2.46 -10.72
N SER A 86 1.27 -3.53 -10.75
CA SER A 86 1.03 -4.34 -11.96
C SER A 86 -0.45 -4.70 -12.15
N SER A 87 -1.36 -3.96 -11.52
CA SER A 87 -2.81 -4.09 -11.67
C SER A 87 -3.52 -2.73 -11.49
N GLY A 88 -4.79 -2.64 -11.90
CA GLY A 88 -5.66 -1.48 -11.72
C GLY A 88 -5.89 -0.64 -12.96
N LEU A 89 -5.36 -1.01 -14.13
CA LEU A 89 -5.53 -0.27 -15.40
C LEU A 89 -6.39 -1.04 -16.43
N GLU A 90 -7.14 -2.05 -16.01
CA GLU A 90 -7.85 -2.99 -16.90
C GLU A 90 -8.85 -2.28 -17.82
N TYR A 91 -9.49 -1.21 -17.35
CA TYR A 91 -10.50 -0.43 -18.08
C TYR A 91 -10.06 1.00 -18.41
N GLY A 92 -8.76 1.31 -18.27
CA GLY A 92 -8.18 2.63 -18.54
C GLY A 92 -7.95 3.47 -17.26
N PRO A 93 -7.43 4.70 -17.35
CA PRO A 93 -6.96 5.47 -16.19
C PRO A 93 -8.06 5.99 -15.26
N ASP A 94 -9.24 6.30 -15.78
CA ASP A 94 -10.30 7.03 -15.07
C ASP A 94 -11.60 6.26 -15.00
N ASN A 95 -11.52 4.94 -15.14
CA ASN A 95 -12.68 4.08 -15.04
C ASN A 95 -12.88 3.65 -13.58
N GLU A 96 -14.06 3.93 -13.03
CA GLU A 96 -14.44 3.52 -11.67
C GLU A 96 -14.58 2.00 -11.53
N ALA A 97 -14.68 1.26 -12.65
CA ALA A 97 -14.73 -0.20 -12.67
C ALA A 97 -13.35 -0.86 -12.50
N ASN A 98 -12.25 -0.09 -12.54
CA ASN A 98 -10.94 -0.66 -12.22
C ASN A 98 -10.91 -1.12 -10.77
N THR A 99 -10.33 -2.29 -10.56
CA THR A 99 -10.09 -2.84 -9.23
C THR A 99 -8.60 -3.01 -9.04
N GLY A 100 -8.07 -2.47 -7.95
CA GLY A 100 -6.64 -2.52 -7.63
C GLY A 100 -5.86 -1.27 -8.05
N GLY A 101 -4.55 -1.34 -7.84
CA GLY A 101 -3.63 -0.22 -8.05
C GLY A 101 -3.30 0.54 -6.75
N GLN A 102 -2.54 1.61 -6.89
CA GLN A 102 -2.13 2.46 -5.76
C GLN A 102 -2.88 3.80 -5.81
N TRP A 103 -3.55 4.13 -4.72
CA TRP A 103 -4.39 5.33 -4.57
C TRP A 103 -3.77 6.26 -3.55
N ILE A 104 -3.11 7.30 -4.03
CA ILE A 104 -2.49 8.32 -3.19
C ILE A 104 -3.54 9.36 -2.85
N GLN A 105 -3.99 9.32 -1.59
CA GLN A 105 -5.02 10.20 -1.08
C GLN A 105 -4.44 11.55 -0.64
N ASN A 106 -5.31 12.48 -0.26
CA ASN A 106 -4.90 13.77 0.30
C ASN A 106 -3.96 13.58 1.49
N GLY A 107 -2.77 14.21 1.45
CA GLY A 107 -1.72 14.08 2.45
C GLY A 107 -0.87 12.81 2.32
N GLY A 108 -1.27 11.88 1.45
CA GLY A 108 -0.52 10.68 1.12
C GLY A 108 0.69 10.99 0.24
N ILE A 109 1.77 10.24 0.46
CA ILE A 109 3.04 10.38 -0.26
C ILE A 109 3.45 9.02 -0.82
N ALA A 110 3.80 8.95 -2.09
CA ALA A 110 4.49 7.77 -2.64
C ALA A 110 5.80 8.14 -3.36
N ASN A 111 6.87 7.42 -3.03
CA ASN A 111 8.20 7.69 -3.59
C ASN A 111 8.73 6.44 -4.31
N ASN A 112 9.44 6.66 -5.42
CA ASN A 112 10.13 5.61 -6.15
C ASN A 112 9.21 4.46 -6.60
N THR A 113 7.95 4.78 -6.91
CA THR A 113 6.97 3.79 -7.39
C THR A 113 7.34 3.35 -8.81
N THR A 114 7.33 2.04 -9.07
CA THR A 114 7.42 1.48 -10.42
C THR A 114 6.05 0.99 -10.88
N VAL A 115 5.52 1.59 -11.94
CA VAL A 115 4.25 1.20 -12.55
C VAL A 115 4.53 0.41 -13.82
N THR A 116 4.16 -0.86 -13.84
CA THR A 116 4.41 -1.78 -14.97
C THR A 116 3.14 -1.99 -15.79
N GLY A 117 3.19 -2.87 -16.80
CA GLY A 117 2.04 -3.17 -17.65
C GLY A 117 0.81 -3.59 -16.84
N GLY A 118 -0.33 -2.92 -17.06
CA GLY A 118 -1.56 -3.15 -16.31
C GLY A 118 -1.63 -2.42 -14.95
N GLY A 119 -0.54 -1.79 -14.51
CA GLY A 119 -0.49 -1.02 -13.27
C GLY A 119 -1.12 0.37 -13.38
N LEU A 120 -1.88 0.76 -12.35
CA LEU A 120 -2.39 2.12 -12.18
C LEU A 120 -1.90 2.74 -10.87
N GLN A 121 -1.24 3.90 -10.97
CA GLN A 121 -1.07 4.83 -9.84
C GLN A 121 -2.07 5.98 -10.00
N ARG A 122 -3.06 6.08 -9.11
CA ARG A 122 -3.99 7.22 -9.04
C ARG A 122 -3.53 8.18 -7.96
N VAL A 123 -3.25 9.42 -8.34
CA VAL A 123 -2.78 10.48 -7.45
C VAL A 123 -3.89 11.50 -7.33
N ASN A 124 -4.73 11.35 -6.30
CA ASN A 124 -5.87 12.21 -6.08
C ASN A 124 -5.43 13.61 -5.61
N ALA A 125 -6.37 14.57 -5.63
CA ALA A 125 -6.10 15.93 -5.19
C ALA A 125 -5.53 15.95 -3.76
N GLY A 126 -4.43 16.69 -3.57
CA GLY A 126 -3.68 16.76 -2.31
C GLY A 126 -2.72 15.59 -2.05
N GLY A 127 -2.72 14.55 -2.89
CA GLY A 127 -1.70 13.51 -2.88
C GLY A 127 -0.42 13.94 -3.61
N SER A 128 0.73 13.38 -3.22
CA SER A 128 2.02 13.69 -3.84
C SER A 128 2.81 12.44 -4.17
N VAL A 129 3.44 12.43 -5.35
CA VAL A 129 4.34 11.36 -5.77
C VAL A 129 5.67 11.90 -6.27
N SER A 130 6.75 11.16 -6.02
CA SER A 130 8.09 11.50 -6.50
C SER A 130 8.81 10.31 -7.11
N ASP A 131 9.60 10.58 -8.14
CA ASP A 131 10.47 9.62 -8.82
C ASP A 131 9.73 8.36 -9.31
N THR A 132 8.47 8.52 -9.73
CA THR A 132 7.68 7.43 -10.32
C THR A 132 8.24 7.04 -11.69
N VAL A 133 8.44 5.74 -11.93
CA VAL A 133 8.79 5.20 -13.25
C VAL A 133 7.59 4.44 -13.83
N ILE A 134 7.12 4.84 -15.01
CA ILE A 134 5.97 4.22 -15.68
C ILE A 134 6.44 3.53 -16.96
N SER A 135 6.38 2.21 -16.97
CA SER A 135 6.80 1.37 -18.10
C SER A 135 5.66 1.15 -19.09
N ALA A 136 5.99 0.57 -20.25
CA ALA A 136 5.03 0.24 -21.31
C ALA A 136 3.78 -0.48 -20.77
N GLY A 137 2.60 0.06 -21.09
CA GLY A 137 1.31 -0.46 -20.65
C GLY A 137 0.89 -0.08 -19.22
N GLY A 138 1.75 0.63 -18.47
CA GLY A 138 1.41 1.20 -17.17
C GLY A 138 0.88 2.62 -17.28
N GLY A 139 0.27 3.10 -16.19
CA GLY A 139 -0.46 4.37 -16.18
C GLY A 139 -0.42 5.14 -14.85
N GLN A 140 -0.43 6.48 -14.93
CA GLN A 140 -0.70 7.36 -13.79
C GLN A 140 -1.81 8.36 -14.11
N SER A 141 -2.90 8.32 -13.34
CA SER A 141 -3.96 9.36 -13.34
C SER A 141 -3.61 10.38 -12.25
N LEU A 142 -3.43 11.65 -12.64
CA LEU A 142 -2.88 12.70 -11.79
C LEU A 142 -3.85 13.88 -11.62
N GLN A 143 -4.49 13.95 -10.46
CA GLN A 143 -5.21 15.13 -9.95
C GLN A 143 -4.42 15.87 -8.85
N GLY A 144 -3.41 15.23 -8.25
CA GLY A 144 -2.50 15.81 -7.26
C GLY A 144 -1.17 16.31 -7.84
N GLN A 145 -0.07 16.07 -7.14
CA GLN A 145 1.27 16.47 -7.58
C GLN A 145 2.14 15.25 -7.93
N ALA A 146 2.86 15.34 -9.05
CA ALA A 146 3.90 14.39 -9.43
C ALA A 146 5.20 15.13 -9.75
N VAL A 147 6.31 14.68 -9.15
CA VAL A 147 7.65 15.24 -9.39
C VAL A 147 8.56 14.15 -9.96
N ASN A 148 9.35 14.49 -10.98
CA ASN A 148 10.35 13.62 -11.62
C ASN A 148 9.79 12.28 -12.14
N THR A 149 8.59 12.30 -12.71
CA THR A 149 8.03 11.09 -13.34
C THR A 149 8.83 10.73 -14.60
N THR A 150 9.19 9.46 -14.78
CA THR A 150 9.82 8.96 -16.00
C THR A 150 8.87 8.04 -16.76
N LEU A 151 8.55 8.37 -18.02
CA LEU A 151 7.66 7.60 -18.88
C LEU A 151 8.46 6.78 -19.90
N ASN A 152 8.66 5.49 -19.61
CA ASN A 152 9.35 4.50 -20.45
C ASN A 152 8.34 3.66 -21.25
N GLY A 153 7.58 4.31 -22.14
CA GLY A 153 6.46 3.68 -22.85
C GLY A 153 5.13 3.72 -22.10
N GLY A 154 5.13 4.18 -20.85
CA GLY A 154 3.95 4.37 -20.01
C GLY A 154 3.23 5.70 -20.26
N LYS A 155 2.09 5.86 -19.60
CA LYS A 155 1.21 7.02 -19.79
C LYS A 155 0.98 7.81 -18.50
N GLN A 156 0.95 9.13 -18.61
CA GLN A 156 0.53 10.04 -17.54
C GLN A 156 -0.64 10.91 -18.03
N TRP A 157 -1.75 10.90 -17.30
CA TRP A 157 -2.91 11.74 -17.54
C TRP A 157 -2.98 12.81 -16.46
N VAL A 158 -2.60 14.04 -16.80
CA VAL A 158 -2.66 15.21 -15.92
C VAL A 158 -4.03 15.84 -16.08
N HIS A 159 -4.86 15.74 -15.04
CA HIS A 159 -6.22 16.25 -15.00
C HIS A 159 -6.26 17.69 -14.46
N GLU A 160 -7.46 18.29 -14.44
CA GLU A 160 -7.68 19.58 -13.81
C GLU A 160 -7.16 19.60 -12.36
N GLY A 161 -6.37 20.63 -12.04
CA GLY A 161 -5.72 20.77 -10.74
C GLY A 161 -4.45 19.93 -10.54
N GLY A 162 -4.19 18.96 -11.43
CA GLY A 162 -2.98 18.14 -11.41
C GLY A 162 -1.73 18.92 -11.83
N ILE A 163 -0.61 18.66 -11.16
CA ILE A 163 0.68 19.30 -11.44
C ILE A 163 1.76 18.23 -11.65
N ALA A 164 2.25 18.11 -12.87
CA ALA A 164 3.42 17.29 -13.20
C ALA A 164 4.65 18.19 -13.39
N THR A 165 5.68 18.01 -12.56
CA THR A 165 6.94 18.78 -12.63
C THR A 165 8.10 17.85 -12.95
N GLY A 166 8.89 18.19 -13.96
CA GLY A 166 10.09 17.42 -14.31
C GLY A 166 9.79 16.05 -14.93
N THR A 167 8.63 15.87 -15.57
CA THR A 167 8.35 14.62 -16.30
C THR A 167 9.34 14.44 -17.44
N VAL A 168 10.04 13.30 -17.47
CA VAL A 168 10.89 12.86 -18.59
C VAL A 168 10.12 11.85 -19.42
N ILE A 169 9.97 12.11 -20.72
CA ILE A 169 9.24 11.24 -21.64
C ILE A 169 10.23 10.56 -22.58
N ASN A 170 10.41 9.24 -22.40
CA ASN A 170 11.26 8.42 -23.25
C ASN A 170 10.43 7.76 -24.38
N GLU A 171 11.05 6.87 -25.18
CA GLU A 171 10.41 6.27 -26.35
C GLU A 171 9.04 5.67 -26.03
N LYS A 172 8.02 6.04 -26.82
CA LYS A 172 6.59 5.65 -26.67
C LYS A 172 5.91 6.12 -25.37
N GLY A 173 6.62 6.84 -24.50
CA GLY A 173 6.01 7.52 -23.36
C GLY A 173 5.02 8.57 -23.83
N TRP A 174 3.98 8.82 -23.05
CA TRP A 174 2.94 9.77 -23.42
C TRP A 174 2.38 10.49 -22.20
N GLN A 175 2.38 11.82 -22.25
CA GLN A 175 1.73 12.66 -21.26
C GLN A 175 0.60 13.44 -21.95
N ALA A 176 -0.60 13.39 -21.39
CA ALA A 176 -1.67 14.34 -21.73
C ALA A 176 -1.95 15.26 -20.58
N VAL A 177 -2.17 16.53 -20.91
CA VAL A 177 -2.62 17.57 -19.98
C VAL A 177 -4.00 17.99 -20.42
N ASN A 178 -5.01 17.61 -19.64
CA ASN A 178 -6.41 17.86 -19.96
C ASN A 178 -6.99 18.93 -19.02
N PRO A 179 -7.66 19.97 -19.57
CA PRO A 179 -8.54 20.80 -18.75
C PRO A 179 -9.75 19.99 -18.26
N ALA A 180 -10.51 20.55 -17.32
CA ALA A 180 -11.80 20.02 -16.89
C ALA A 180 -12.64 19.57 -18.10
N GLN A 181 -13.33 18.44 -18.00
CA GLN A 181 -14.32 18.10 -19.01
C GLN A 181 -15.39 19.20 -19.02
N TRP A 182 -15.47 19.93 -20.13
CA TRP A 182 -16.53 20.91 -20.34
C TRP A 182 -17.87 20.18 -20.34
N GLN A 183 -18.65 20.35 -19.27
CA GLN A 183 -20.05 19.93 -19.25
C GLN A 183 -20.89 21.12 -19.72
N PRO A 184 -21.51 21.07 -20.92
CA PRO A 184 -22.52 22.07 -21.26
C PRO A 184 -23.63 21.98 -20.22
N THR A 185 -23.86 23.05 -19.49
CA THR A 185 -25.13 23.23 -18.77
C THR A 185 -26.25 23.11 -19.79
N ARG A 186 -27.07 22.07 -19.68
CA ARG A 186 -28.35 22.02 -20.38
C ARG A 186 -29.21 23.15 -19.80
N LEU A 187 -29.42 24.19 -20.61
CA LEU A 187 -30.47 25.18 -20.39
C LEU A 187 -31.84 24.53 -20.61
#